data_AF-F3CFI1-F1
#
_entry.id   AF-F3CFI1-F1
#
_cell.length_a   1.000
_cell.length_b   1.000
_cell.length_c   1.000
_cell.angle_alpha   90.00
_cell.angle_beta   90.00
_cell.angle_gamma   90.00
#
_symmetry.space_group_name_H-M   'P 1'
#
loop_
_entity.id
_entity.type
_entity.pdbx_description
1 polymer ?
#
loop_
_entity_poly.entity_id
_entity_poly.type
_entity_poly.pdbx_seq_one_letter_code
_entity_poly.pdbx_strand_id
1 'polypeptide(L)'
;DIEMPLVPVLAGIERQGALVDANLLGIQSVELGDKMTALEREAFAIAGEEFNLGSPKQLGVILYEKLGMPILSKTATGQASTAEAVLALSWERPHLAPLMLKPGSSFS
;
A
#
# COMPACT_ATOMS: atom_id res chain seq x y z
N ASP A 1 16.76 -17.88 36.50
CA ASP A 1 16.35 -19.25 36.10
C ASP A 1 14.87 -19.37 35.74
N ILE A 2 14.47 -18.79 34.60
CA ILE A 2 13.12 -18.95 34.00
C ILE A 2 13.22 -19.38 32.51
N GLU A 3 14.42 -19.54 31.96
CA GLU A 3 14.60 -19.79 30.52
C GLU A 3 14.40 -21.28 30.14
N MET A 4 14.76 -22.24 31.00
CA MET A 4 14.68 -23.66 30.67
C MET A 4 13.27 -24.27 30.55
N PRO A 5 12.23 -23.89 31.33
CA PRO A 5 10.91 -24.51 31.21
C PRO A 5 10.08 -23.99 30.01
N LEU A 6 10.50 -22.92 29.33
CA LEU A 6 9.79 -22.40 28.14
C LEU A 6 10.12 -23.15 26.86
N VAL A 7 11.33 -23.71 26.75
CA VAL A 7 11.81 -24.40 25.54
C VAL A 7 10.92 -25.59 25.17
N PRO A 8 10.48 -26.47 26.09
CA PRO A 8 9.58 -27.57 25.75
C PRO A 8 8.17 -27.10 25.37
N VAL A 9 7.71 -25.97 25.92
CA VAL A 9 6.38 -25.40 25.64
C VAL A 9 6.35 -24.79 24.24
N LEU A 10 7.37 -24.00 23.89
CA LEU A 10 7.53 -23.42 22.56
C LEU A 10 7.74 -24.51 21.49
N ALA A 11 8.58 -25.50 21.77
CA ALA A 11 8.75 -26.66 20.88
C ALA A 11 7.46 -27.49 20.74
N GLY A 12 6.62 -27.53 21.77
CA GLY A 12 5.29 -28.13 21.73
C GLY A 12 4.36 -27.36 20.80
N ILE A 13 4.32 -26.03 20.90
CA ILE A 13 3.51 -25.16 20.04
C ILE A 13 3.98 -25.23 18.57
N GLU A 14 5.29 -25.25 18.32
CA GLU A 14 5.86 -25.40 16.98
C GLU A 14 5.59 -26.78 16.37
N ARG A 15 5.69 -27.86 17.16
CA ARG A 15 5.39 -29.24 16.71
C ARG A 15 3.92 -29.52 16.50
N GLN A 16 3.04 -28.90 17.29
CA GLN A 16 1.60 -29.01 17.10
C GLN A 16 1.17 -28.31 15.80
N GLY A 17 1.97 -27.33 15.35
CA GLY A 17 1.62 -26.41 14.29
C GLY A 17 0.51 -25.46 14.74
N ALA A 18 0.50 -24.22 14.25
CA ALA A 18 -0.77 -23.53 14.16
C ALA A 18 -1.64 -24.41 13.24
N LEU A 19 -2.83 -24.82 13.71
CA LEU A 19 -3.78 -25.61 12.94
C LEU A 19 -4.36 -24.69 11.85
N VAL A 20 -3.51 -24.38 10.87
CA VAL A 20 -3.80 -23.51 9.75
C VAL A 20 -4.43 -24.40 8.71
N ASP A 21 -5.72 -24.21 8.46
CA ASP A 21 -6.42 -24.88 7.38
C ASP A 21 -5.85 -24.37 6.04
N ALA A 22 -4.87 -25.11 5.53
CA ALA A 22 -4.20 -24.80 4.28
C ALA A 22 -5.17 -24.79 3.08
N ASN A 23 -6.25 -25.58 3.14
CA ASN A 23 -7.27 -25.59 2.09
C ASN A 23 -8.10 -24.30 2.13
N LEU A 24 -8.52 -23.88 3.34
CA LEU A 24 -9.25 -22.62 3.51
C LEU A 24 -8.38 -21.42 3.11
N LEU A 25 -7.10 -21.40 3.48
CA LEU A 25 -6.16 -20.38 3.02
C LEU A 25 -5.99 -20.39 1.50
N GLY A 26 -5.93 -21.57 0.88
CA GLY A 26 -5.85 -21.71 -0.58
C GLY A 26 -7.06 -21.09 -1.27
N ILE A 27 -8.27 -21.39 -0.79
CA ILE A 27 -9.52 -20.81 -1.32
C ILE A 27 -9.51 -19.28 -1.17
N GLN A 28 -9.14 -18.79 0.01
CA GLN A 28 -9.04 -17.34 0.28
C GLN A 28 -8.00 -16.67 -0.62
N SER A 29 -6.85 -17.31 -0.84
CA SER A 29 -5.80 -16.80 -1.72
C SER A 29 -6.27 -16.67 -3.17
N VAL A 30 -7.05 -17.64 -3.67
CA VAL A 30 -7.63 -17.58 -5.02
C VAL A 30 -8.64 -16.43 -5.12
N GLU A 31 -9.57 -16.33 -4.17
CA GLU A 31 -10.57 -15.26 -4.16
C GLU A 31 -9.91 -13.87 -4.10
N LEU A 32 -8.86 -13.72 -3.29
CA LEU A 32 -8.12 -12.47 -3.17
C LEU A 32 -7.36 -12.14 -4.47
N GLY A 33 -6.75 -13.14 -5.10
CA GLY A 33 -6.07 -13.01 -6.38
C GLY A 33 -7.00 -12.59 -7.52
N ASP A 34 -8.20 -13.17 -7.59
CA ASP A 34 -9.22 -12.80 -8.58
C ASP A 34 -9.69 -11.35 -8.37
N LYS A 35 -9.92 -10.93 -7.11
CA LYS A 35 -10.27 -9.55 -6.78
C LYS A 35 -9.15 -8.58 -7.12
N MET A 36 -7.89 -8.92 -6.82
CA MET A 36 -6.74 -8.10 -7.22
C MET A 36 -6.71 -7.93 -8.73
N THR A 37 -6.82 -9.02 -9.50
CA THR A 37 -6.82 -8.98 -10.97
C THR A 37 -7.93 -8.09 -11.53
N ALA A 38 -9.12 -8.12 -10.94
CA ALA A 38 -10.23 -7.25 -11.34
C ALA A 38 -9.92 -5.76 -11.09
N LEU A 39 -9.40 -5.44 -9.90
CA LEU A 39 -9.02 -4.07 -9.53
C LEU A 39 -7.87 -3.53 -10.38
N GLU A 40 -6.88 -4.37 -10.72
CA GLU A 40 -5.77 -3.97 -11.60
C GLU A 40 -6.30 -3.56 -12.98
N ARG A 41 -7.21 -4.36 -13.56
CA ARG A 41 -7.81 -4.05 -14.86
C ARG A 41 -8.62 -2.76 -14.83
N GLU A 42 -9.35 -2.51 -13.75
CA GLU A 42 -10.07 -1.25 -13.56
C GLU A 42 -9.10 -0.06 -13.49
N ALA A 43 -8.02 -0.19 -12.70
CA ALA A 43 -6.99 0.83 -12.62
C ALA A 43 -6.35 1.12 -13.99
N PHE A 44 -6.05 0.09 -14.79
CA PHE A 44 -5.51 0.25 -16.14
C PHE A 44 -6.51 0.93 -17.09
N ALA A 45 -7.80 0.58 -17.00
CA ALA A 45 -8.84 1.21 -17.80
C ALA A 45 -8.98 2.72 -17.48
N ILE A 46 -8.91 3.09 -16.19
CA ILE A 46 -8.95 4.49 -15.75
C ILE A 46 -7.70 5.24 -16.21
N ALA A 47 -6.53 4.61 -16.12
CA ALA A 47 -5.25 5.21 -16.54
C ALA A 47 -5.08 5.28 -18.06
N GLY A 48 -5.83 4.46 -18.81
CA GLY A 48 -5.70 4.29 -20.25
C GLY A 48 -4.44 3.52 -20.69
N GLU A 49 -3.72 2.91 -19.75
CA GLU A 49 -2.54 2.07 -20.02
C GLU A 49 -2.29 1.10 -18.86
N GLU A 50 -1.53 0.04 -19.15
CA GLU A 50 -1.02 -0.87 -18.11
C GLU A 50 0.21 -0.28 -17.43
N PHE A 51 0.33 -0.48 -16.13
CA PHE A 51 1.48 -0.05 -15.34
C PHE A 51 1.66 -0.96 -14.12
N ASN A 52 2.85 -0.93 -13.52
CA ASN A 52 3.12 -1.68 -12.30
C ASN A 52 2.64 -0.88 -11.08
N LEU A 53 1.51 -1.31 -10.49
CA LEU A 53 0.93 -0.73 -9.27
C LEU A 53 1.87 -0.79 -8.06
N GLY A 54 2.76 -1.78 -8.00
CA GLY A 54 3.79 -1.91 -6.98
C GLY A 54 5.00 -1.00 -7.20
N SER A 55 5.06 -0.24 -8.30
CA SER A 55 6.13 0.72 -8.57
C SER A 55 5.69 2.14 -8.22
N PRO A 56 6.19 2.73 -7.11
CA PRO A 56 5.85 4.11 -6.73
C PRO A 56 6.10 5.13 -7.83
N LYS A 57 7.14 4.89 -8.64
CA LYS A 57 7.48 5.77 -9.77
C LYS A 57 6.40 5.75 -10.85
N GLN A 58 5.98 4.56 -11.30
CA GLN A 58 4.96 4.47 -12.35
C GLN A 58 3.61 4.94 -11.83
N LEU A 59 3.23 4.54 -10.62
CA LEU A 59 2.00 5.00 -9.97
C LEU A 59 1.98 6.54 -9.84
N GLY A 60 3.10 7.16 -9.47
CA GLY A 60 3.22 8.61 -9.39
C GLY A 60 3.00 9.31 -10.73
N VAL A 61 3.54 8.77 -11.83
CA VAL A 61 3.29 9.30 -13.18
C VAL A 61 1.81 9.23 -13.53
N ILE A 62 1.15 8.10 -13.27
CA ILE A 62 -0.30 7.96 -13.52
C ILE A 62 -1.10 8.98 -12.70
N LEU A 63 -0.89 9.04 -11.38
CA LEU A 63 -1.71 9.88 -10.51
C LEU A 63 -1.49 11.37 -10.76
N TYR A 64 -0.24 11.82 -10.84
CA TYR A 64 0.08 13.26 -10.82
C TYR A 64 0.24 13.87 -12.20
N GLU A 65 0.76 13.11 -13.18
CA GLU A 65 0.99 13.63 -14.53
C GLU A 65 -0.19 13.36 -15.44
N LYS A 66 -0.71 12.11 -15.47
CA LYS A 66 -1.84 11.75 -16.33
C LYS A 66 -3.20 12.14 -15.77
N LEU A 67 -3.48 11.75 -14.53
CA LEU A 67 -4.76 12.03 -13.87
C LEU A 67 -4.82 13.42 -13.22
N GLY A 68 -3.68 14.12 -13.16
CA GLY A 68 -3.61 15.49 -12.66
C GLY A 68 -3.96 15.64 -11.18
N MET A 69 -3.80 14.58 -10.39
CA MET A 69 -4.02 14.69 -8.95
C MET A 69 -3.05 15.69 -8.32
N PRO A 70 -3.48 16.39 -7.27
CA PRO A 70 -2.63 17.36 -6.60
C PRO A 70 -1.59 16.67 -5.69
N ILE A 71 -0.39 17.24 -5.61
CA ILE A 71 0.71 16.70 -4.80
C ILE A 71 0.64 17.26 -3.38
N LEU A 72 0.23 16.43 -2.41
CA LEU A 72 0.13 16.86 -1.02
C LEU A 72 1.45 16.83 -0.25
N SER A 73 2.38 15.98 -0.67
CA SER A 73 3.66 15.79 0.00
C SER A 73 4.71 15.25 -0.95
N LYS A 74 5.98 15.47 -0.61
CA LYS A 74 7.14 14.98 -1.36
C LYS A 74 8.05 14.16 -0.46
N THR A 75 8.70 13.16 -1.02
CA THR A 75 9.75 12.38 -0.37
C THR A 75 11.00 13.22 -0.13
N ALA A 76 11.96 12.71 0.63
CA ALA A 76 13.26 13.37 0.85
C ALA A 76 14.03 13.65 -0.46
N THR A 77 13.80 12.85 -1.50
CA THR A 77 14.39 13.06 -2.84
C THR A 77 13.58 14.02 -3.71
N GLY A 78 12.51 14.61 -3.18
CA GLY A 78 11.69 15.62 -3.86
C GLY A 78 10.61 15.05 -4.79
N GLN A 79 10.46 13.72 -4.87
CA GLN A 79 9.42 13.07 -5.67
C GLN A 79 8.06 13.15 -4.96
N ALA A 80 6.96 13.23 -5.71
CA ALA A 80 5.61 13.20 -5.13
C ALA A 80 5.38 11.89 -4.38
N SER A 81 4.79 11.97 -3.17
CA SER A 81 4.60 10.81 -2.31
C SER A 81 3.34 10.03 -2.68
N THR A 82 3.49 8.76 -3.04
CA THR A 82 2.39 7.80 -3.26
C THR A 82 2.09 6.96 -2.01
N ALA A 83 2.49 7.42 -0.81
CA ALA A 83 2.19 6.71 0.43
C ALA A 83 0.68 6.71 0.69
N GLU A 84 0.15 5.57 1.16
CA GLU A 84 -1.29 5.37 1.39
C GLU A 84 -1.91 6.51 2.22
N ALA A 85 -1.29 6.90 3.32
CA ALA A 85 -1.79 7.99 4.18
C ALA A 85 -1.92 9.33 3.43
N VAL A 86 -1.03 9.62 2.47
CA VAL A 86 -1.07 10.83 1.66
C VAL A 86 -2.19 10.74 0.62
N LEU A 87 -2.34 9.58 -0.02
CA LEU A 87 -3.41 9.35 -1.00
C LEU A 87 -4.80 9.39 -0.34
N ALA A 88 -4.96 8.77 0.82
CA ALA A 88 -6.21 8.81 1.59
C ALA A 88 -6.62 10.24 1.95
N LEU A 89 -5.67 11.08 2.39
CA LEU A 89 -5.93 12.48 2.69
C LEU A 89 -6.42 13.26 1.46
N SER A 90 -5.88 12.94 0.27
CA SER A 90 -6.30 13.58 -0.98
C SER A 90 -7.76 13.30 -1.34
N TRP A 91 -8.25 12.11 -0.97
CA TRP A 91 -9.64 11.71 -1.17
C TRP A 91 -10.57 12.37 -0.16
N GLU A 92 -10.20 12.39 1.12
CA GLU A 92 -11.02 12.97 2.19
C GLU A 92 -11.11 14.50 2.12
N ARG A 93 -10.05 15.17 1.68
CA ARG A 93 -9.99 16.65 1.65
C ARG A 93 -9.45 17.18 0.32
N PRO A 94 -10.20 17.03 -0.79
CA PRO A 94 -9.73 17.44 -2.12
C PRO A 94 -9.37 18.93 -2.22
N HIS A 95 -10.06 19.79 -1.46
CA HIS A 95 -9.89 21.24 -1.48
C HIS A 95 -8.62 21.74 -0.76
N LEU A 96 -7.98 20.92 0.09
CA LEU A 96 -6.74 21.32 0.78
C LEU A 96 -5.50 21.15 -0.11
N ALA A 97 -5.64 20.41 -1.19
CA ALA A 97 -4.52 20.03 -2.01
C ALA A 97 -3.80 21.19 -2.73
N PRO A 98 -4.51 22.21 -3.24
CA PRO A 98 -3.87 23.42 -3.75
C PRO A 98 -3.12 24.22 -2.67
N LEU A 99 -3.53 24.11 -1.40
CA LEU A 99 -2.97 24.89 -0.30
C LEU A 99 -1.65 24.32 0.22
N MET A 100 -1.50 22.99 0.21
CA MET A 100 -0.27 22.29 0.62
C MET A 100 0.85 22.40 -0.43
N LEU A 101 0.55 22.80 -1.66
CA LEU A 101 1.49 22.84 -2.78
C LEU A 101 2.33 24.13 -2.86
N LYS A 102 2.20 25.09 -1.91
CA LYS A 102 3.03 26.29 -1.90
C LYS A 102 4.48 25.96 -1.46
N PRO A 103 5.49 26.10 -2.32
CA PRO A 103 6.87 25.89 -1.92
C PRO A 103 7.32 27.10 -1.08
N GLY A 104 7.67 26.86 0.18
CA GLY A 104 8.30 27.88 1.04
C GLY A 104 7.68 28.00 2.42
N SER A 105 7.93 27.03 3.28
CA SER A 105 8.07 27.28 4.70
C SER A 105 9.03 26.24 5.25
N SER A 106 10.31 26.57 5.12
CA SER A 106 11.39 25.98 5.90
C SER A 106 10.96 25.99 7.37
N PHE A 107 10.80 24.81 7.97
CA PHE A 107 10.83 24.71 9.42
C PHE A 107 12.26 25.02 9.84
N SER A 108 12.43 26.22 10.40
CA SER A 108 13.51 26.51 11.34
C SER A 108 13.03 26.20 12.76
#